data_AF-F3GIH4-F1
#
_entry.id   AF-F3GIH4-F1
#
_cell.length_a   1.000
_cell.length_b   1.000
_cell.length_c   1.000
_cell.angle_alpha   90.00
_cell.angle_beta   90.00
_cell.angle_gamma   90.00
#
_symmetry.space_group_name_H-M   'P 1'
#
loop_
_entity.id
_entity.type
_entity.pdbx_description
1 polymer ?
#
loop_
_entity_poly.entity_id
_entity_poly.type
_entity_poly.pdbx_seq_one_letter_code
_entity_poly.pdbx_strand_id
1 'polypeptide(L)'
;MSTDGASNRNRLLPTLLGLVILLMGLALLVGGARLLQLDGSLYYLLAGIGFAVTGVLLITGRAAALGLYALLLFASTVWSLWEVGLDWWQLVPRLSLWFALGIVLLLPWFRKPLLRNGPARMGTGALSIAVVLAGLTALASQFTNPGRIEGQLDRETAGTTNTAPAMPDGDWQSYGRTAFGDRYSPLAQITPENVNKLEPAWTYRTGDIPGPNDPGETTAENTPLKVNGMLYVCTPHSQVIALDPDSGKEIWRFDPKLSTQNAANFKGWAHMTCRGV
;
A
#
# COMPACT_ATOMS: atom_id res chain seq x y z
N MET A 1 20.89 38.85 37.14
CA MET A 1 21.04 38.02 35.94
C MET A 1 19.82 37.12 35.85
N SER A 2 18.87 37.46 34.97
CA SER A 2 17.64 36.69 34.78
C SER A 2 17.98 35.32 34.16
N THR A 3 17.47 34.25 34.76
CA THR A 3 17.59 32.85 34.30
C THR A 3 16.50 32.46 33.29
N ASP A 4 15.74 33.42 32.75
CA ASP A 4 14.59 33.17 31.87
C ASP A 4 14.96 32.36 30.61
N GLY A 5 16.20 32.48 30.11
CA GLY A 5 16.68 31.77 28.93
C GLY A 5 16.75 30.23 29.07
N ALA A 6 16.99 29.71 30.28
CA ALA A 6 17.09 28.26 30.51
C ALA A 6 15.71 27.60 30.72
N SER A 7 14.71 28.38 31.16
CA SER A 7 13.34 27.89 31.34
C SER A 7 12.66 27.60 30.00
N ASN A 8 12.88 28.46 29.00
CA ASN A 8 12.21 28.41 27.70
C ASN A 8 12.66 27.24 26.82
N ARG A 9 13.95 26.89 26.84
CA ARG A 9 14.51 25.83 25.98
C ARG A 9 13.95 24.43 26.31
N ASN A 10 13.55 24.20 27.56
CA ASN A 10 12.99 22.91 28.00
C ASN A 10 11.52 22.72 27.64
N ARG A 11 10.76 23.76 27.27
CA ARG A 11 9.36 23.64 26.86
C ARG A 11 9.16 23.59 25.35
N LEU A 12 10.17 23.98 24.57
CA LEU A 12 10.10 24.06 23.12
C LEU A 12 9.63 22.76 22.46
N LEU A 13 10.21 21.61 22.86
CA LEU A 13 9.88 20.32 22.25
C LEU A 13 8.42 19.89 22.51
N PRO A 14 7.90 19.86 23.76
CA PRO A 14 6.48 19.64 24.02
C PRO A 14 5.57 20.64 23.30
N THR A 15 5.95 21.91 23.22
CA THR A 15 5.14 22.93 22.54
C THR A 15 5.06 22.70 21.05
N LEU A 16 6.18 22.39 20.38
CA LEU A 16 6.19 22.07 18.94
C LEU A 16 5.37 20.82 18.64
N LEU A 17 5.55 19.76 19.44
CA LEU A 17 4.74 18.54 19.32
C LEU A 17 3.26 18.83 19.56
N GLY A 18 2.95 19.66 20.56
CA GLY A 18 1.60 20.10 20.87
C GLY A 18 0.94 20.89 19.73
N LEU A 19 1.69 21.75 19.03
CA LEU A 19 1.21 22.45 17.83
C LEU A 19 0.89 21.47 16.69
N VAL A 20 1.77 20.51 16.44
CA VAL A 20 1.53 19.46 15.42
C VAL A 20 0.28 18.65 15.77
N ILE A 21 0.17 18.18 17.01
CA ILE A 21 -0.99 17.41 17.49
C ILE A 21 -2.27 18.25 17.45
N LEU A 22 -2.21 19.55 17.76
CA LEU A 22 -3.35 20.45 17.69
C LEU A 22 -3.84 20.62 16.25
N LEU A 23 -2.93 20.93 15.31
CA LEU A 23 -3.28 21.09 13.89
C LEU A 23 -3.91 19.81 13.32
N MET A 24 -3.32 18.67 13.66
CA MET A 24 -3.84 17.35 13.29
C MET A 24 -5.22 17.07 13.91
N GLY A 25 -5.42 17.41 15.18
CA GLY A 25 -6.71 17.29 15.85
C GLY A 25 -7.79 18.16 15.22
N LEU A 26 -7.46 19.40 14.85
CA LEU A 26 -8.38 20.30 14.13
C LEU A 26 -8.73 19.76 12.74
N ALA A 27 -7.73 19.25 11.99
CA ALA A 27 -7.97 18.62 10.69
C ALA A 27 -8.89 17.39 10.82
N LEU A 28 -8.66 16.53 11.83
CA LEU A 28 -9.53 15.40 12.13
C LEU A 28 -10.93 15.81 12.58
N LEU A 29 -11.06 16.91 13.31
CA LEU A 29 -12.35 17.42 13.78
C LEU A 29 -13.20 17.92 12.60
N VAL A 30 -12.61 18.71 11.69
CA VAL A 30 -13.28 19.18 10.47
C VAL A 30 -13.61 18.00 9.54
N GLY A 31 -12.63 17.12 9.29
CA GLY A 31 -12.83 15.93 8.47
C GLY A 31 -13.88 15.00 9.04
N GLY A 32 -13.83 14.73 10.35
CA GLY A 32 -14.77 13.89 11.08
C GLY A 32 -16.19 14.46 11.11
N ALA A 33 -16.35 15.78 11.25
CA ALA A 33 -17.65 16.43 11.14
C ALA A 33 -18.26 16.26 9.75
N ARG A 34 -17.43 16.38 8.69
CA ARG A 34 -17.87 16.12 7.32
C ARG A 34 -18.20 14.65 7.08
N LEU A 35 -17.40 13.75 7.65
CA LEU A 35 -17.56 12.30 7.51
C LEU A 35 -18.85 11.82 8.20
N LEU A 36 -19.22 12.43 9.33
CA LEU A 36 -20.50 12.18 10.00
C LEU A 36 -21.71 12.57 9.14
N GLN A 37 -21.61 13.65 8.35
CA GLN A 37 -22.67 14.06 7.41
C GLN A 37 -22.84 13.09 6.23
N LEU A 38 -21.87 12.18 6.04
CA LEU A 38 -21.85 11.17 4.99
C LEU A 38 -22.07 9.76 5.58
N ASP A 39 -22.71 9.68 6.75
CA ASP A 39 -22.99 8.43 7.50
C ASP A 39 -21.75 7.60 7.83
N GLY A 40 -20.60 8.27 7.97
CA GLY A 40 -19.35 7.63 8.37
C GLY A 40 -19.11 7.61 9.89
N SER A 41 -17.94 7.11 10.29
CA SER A 41 -17.62 6.85 11.71
C SER A 41 -17.51 8.13 12.56
N LEU A 42 -18.27 8.16 13.67
CA LEU A 42 -18.21 9.21 14.71
C LEU A 42 -16.83 9.31 15.38
N TYR A 43 -16.04 8.24 15.32
CA TYR A 43 -14.73 8.15 15.97
C TYR A 43 -13.81 9.33 15.60
N TYR A 44 -13.75 9.72 14.31
CA TYR A 44 -12.81 10.76 13.87
C TYR A 44 -13.12 12.13 14.44
N LEU A 45 -14.41 12.44 14.69
CA LEU A 45 -14.82 13.67 15.36
C LEU A 45 -14.34 13.68 16.81
N LEU A 46 -14.58 12.58 17.55
CA LEU A 46 -14.17 12.45 18.96
C LEU A 46 -12.64 12.45 19.11
N ALA A 47 -11.95 11.73 18.22
CA ALA A 47 -10.49 11.71 18.18
C ALA A 47 -9.93 13.11 17.88
N GLY A 48 -10.53 13.84 16.94
CA GLY A 48 -10.14 15.23 16.61
C GLY A 48 -10.23 16.16 17.82
N ILE A 49 -11.34 16.11 18.56
CA ILE A 49 -11.50 16.86 19.82
C ILE A 49 -10.42 16.47 20.83
N GLY A 50 -10.20 15.17 21.04
CA GLY A 50 -9.22 14.67 21.98
C GLY A 50 -7.78 15.11 21.64
N PHE A 51 -7.38 15.01 20.37
CA PHE A 51 -6.07 15.46 19.92
C PHE A 51 -5.93 16.97 20.04
N ALA A 52 -6.96 17.76 19.70
CA ALA A 52 -6.92 19.21 19.88
C ALA A 52 -6.70 19.60 21.36
N VAL A 53 -7.46 19.00 22.28
CA VAL A 53 -7.30 19.24 23.72
C VAL A 53 -5.91 18.78 24.20
N THR A 54 -5.43 17.61 23.75
CA THR A 54 -4.08 17.13 24.08
C THR A 54 -3.00 18.10 23.60
N GLY A 55 -3.13 18.62 22.37
CA GLY A 55 -2.22 19.62 21.82
C GLY A 55 -2.14 20.88 22.67
N VAL A 56 -3.29 21.42 23.10
CA VAL A 56 -3.36 22.57 24.01
C VAL A 56 -2.72 22.25 25.37
N LEU A 57 -2.95 21.06 25.92
CA LEU A 57 -2.33 20.65 27.19
C LEU A 57 -0.80 20.54 27.08
N LEU A 58 -0.27 20.07 25.93
CA LEU A 58 1.17 20.03 25.68
C LEU A 58 1.77 21.43 25.53
N ILE A 59 1.12 22.33 24.80
CA ILE A 59 1.54 23.72 24.63
C ILE A 59 1.57 24.45 25.98
N THR A 60 0.57 24.21 26.83
CA THR A 60 0.49 24.79 28.18
C THR A 60 1.35 24.05 29.22
N GLY A 61 2.03 22.97 28.83
CA GLY A 61 2.95 22.23 29.69
C GLY A 61 2.27 21.42 30.80
N ARG A 62 1.02 21.00 30.61
CA ARG A 62 0.23 20.27 31.61
C ARG A 62 0.41 18.76 31.49
N ALA A 63 0.79 18.11 32.59
CA ALA A 63 0.99 16.66 32.64
C ALA A 63 -0.27 15.82 32.35
N ALA A 64 -1.46 16.42 32.46
CA ALA A 64 -2.74 15.81 32.07
C ALA A 64 -2.74 15.37 30.59
N ALA A 65 -1.92 15.98 29.73
CA ALA A 65 -1.74 15.58 28.34
C ALA A 65 -1.41 14.10 28.19
N LEU A 66 -0.58 13.54 29.08
CA LEU A 66 -0.16 12.14 29.01
C LEU A 66 -1.34 11.19 29.25
N GLY A 67 -2.20 11.51 30.23
CA GLY A 67 -3.37 10.69 30.54
C GLY A 67 -4.45 10.78 29.46
N LEU A 68 -4.70 11.97 28.93
CA LEU A 68 -5.66 12.15 27.82
C LEU A 68 -5.18 11.45 26.55
N TYR A 69 -3.88 11.57 26.22
CA TYR A 69 -3.31 10.86 25.08
C TYR A 69 -3.40 9.34 25.26
N ALA A 70 -3.12 8.84 26.47
CA ALA A 70 -3.25 7.43 26.79
C ALA A 70 -4.68 6.91 26.55
N LEU A 71 -5.68 7.67 27.01
CA LEU A 71 -7.08 7.35 26.77
C LEU A 71 -7.41 7.34 25.28
N LEU A 72 -6.92 8.32 24.52
CA LEU A 72 -7.13 8.39 23.07
C LEU A 72 -6.53 7.17 22.38
N LEU A 73 -5.25 6.88 22.60
CA LEU A 73 -4.59 5.72 21.98
C LEU A 73 -5.27 4.40 22.34
N PHE A 74 -5.69 4.24 23.60
CA PHE A 74 -6.43 3.05 24.03
C PHE A 74 -7.79 2.96 23.33
N ALA A 75 -8.58 4.03 23.33
CA ALA A 75 -9.87 4.08 22.65
C ALA A 75 -9.75 3.85 21.14
N SER A 76 -8.73 4.44 20.50
CA SER A 76 -8.39 4.19 19.10
C SER A 76 -8.10 2.72 18.84
N THR A 77 -7.34 2.07 19.73
CA THR A 77 -6.98 0.65 19.61
C THR A 77 -8.24 -0.22 19.72
N VAL A 78 -9.09 0.03 20.71
CA VAL A 78 -10.35 -0.70 20.90
C VAL A 78 -11.29 -0.50 19.71
N TRP A 79 -11.48 0.74 19.26
CA TRP A 79 -12.32 1.04 18.09
C TRP A 79 -11.79 0.37 16.82
N SER A 80 -10.48 0.41 16.60
CA SER A 80 -9.88 -0.20 15.40
C SER A 80 -10.06 -1.72 15.40
N LEU A 81 -9.84 -2.38 16.54
CA LEU A 81 -10.09 -3.82 16.69
C LEU A 81 -11.55 -4.18 16.49
N TRP A 82 -12.47 -3.34 16.94
CA TRP A 82 -13.91 -3.56 16.74
C TRP A 82 -14.33 -3.48 15.27
N GLU A 83 -13.76 -2.55 14.51
CA GLU A 83 -14.15 -2.36 13.11
C GLU A 83 -13.48 -3.32 12.13
N VAL A 84 -12.18 -3.60 12.32
CA VAL A 84 -11.37 -4.32 11.32
C VAL A 84 -10.67 -5.55 11.87
N GLY A 85 -10.88 -5.86 13.15
CA GLY A 85 -10.20 -6.98 13.81
C GLY A 85 -8.68 -6.84 13.75
N LEU A 86 -8.01 -7.94 13.40
CA LEU A 86 -6.55 -8.01 13.26
C LEU A 86 -6.08 -7.86 11.80
N ASP A 87 -6.83 -7.17 10.94
CA ASP A 87 -6.39 -6.84 9.59
C ASP A 87 -5.26 -5.80 9.62
N TRP A 88 -4.03 -6.24 9.35
CA TRP A 88 -2.85 -5.38 9.36
C TRP A 88 -3.01 -4.13 8.50
N TRP A 89 -3.47 -4.29 7.26
CA TRP A 89 -3.54 -3.19 6.29
C TRP A 89 -4.53 -2.12 6.71
N GLN A 90 -5.62 -2.52 7.35
CA GLN A 90 -6.61 -1.58 7.86
C GLN A 90 -6.22 -0.98 9.22
N LEU A 91 -5.45 -1.71 10.04
CA LEU A 91 -4.93 -1.22 11.32
C LEU A 91 -3.85 -0.14 11.15
N VAL A 92 -2.96 -0.26 10.15
CA VAL A 92 -1.87 0.71 9.92
C VAL A 92 -2.36 2.16 9.85
N PRO A 93 -3.28 2.56 8.94
CA PRO A 93 -3.73 3.95 8.84
C PRO A 93 -4.55 4.40 10.06
N ARG A 94 -5.09 3.46 10.84
CA ARG A 94 -5.90 3.76 12.04
C ARG A 94 -5.08 3.96 13.30
N LEU A 95 -3.92 3.32 13.45
CA LEU A 95 -3.16 3.30 14.71
C LEU A 95 -1.69 3.71 14.61
N SER A 96 -1.03 3.54 13.47
CA SER A 96 0.44 3.66 13.38
C SER A 96 0.96 5.03 13.84
N LEU A 97 0.32 6.11 13.39
CA LEU A 97 0.70 7.48 13.78
C LEU A 97 0.42 7.74 15.26
N TRP A 98 -0.72 7.29 15.80
CA TRP A 98 -1.07 7.45 17.22
C TRP A 98 -0.11 6.69 18.13
N PHE A 99 0.28 5.49 17.72
CA PHE A 99 1.25 4.67 18.42
C PHE A 99 2.64 5.33 18.42
N ALA A 100 3.12 5.78 17.26
CA ALA A 100 4.43 6.44 17.14
C ALA A 100 4.50 7.72 18.00
N LEU A 101 3.47 8.56 17.96
CA LEU A 101 3.37 9.75 18.80
C LEU A 101 3.28 9.40 20.31
N GLY A 102 2.64 8.28 20.66
CA GLY A 102 2.62 7.75 22.02
C GLY A 102 4.01 7.37 22.52
N ILE A 103 4.83 6.73 21.68
CA ILE A 103 6.25 6.45 21.98
C ILE A 103 7.02 7.77 22.16
N VAL A 104 6.85 8.73 21.25
CA VAL A 104 7.52 10.05 21.33
C VAL A 104 7.18 10.76 22.65
N LEU A 105 5.93 10.71 23.10
CA LEU A 105 5.50 11.30 24.37
C LEU A 105 6.10 10.61 25.60
N LEU A 106 6.49 9.33 25.50
CA LEU A 106 7.19 8.62 26.57
C LEU A 106 8.68 8.96 26.63
N LEU A 107 9.27 9.50 25.55
CA LEU A 107 10.67 9.86 25.52
C LEU A 107 10.99 10.95 26.55
N PRO A 108 12.16 10.89 27.22
CA PRO A 108 12.49 11.77 28.33
C PRO A 108 12.40 13.27 27.99
N TRP A 109 12.70 13.65 26.75
CA TRP A 109 12.77 15.04 26.30
C TRP A 109 11.40 15.70 26.14
N PHE A 110 10.37 14.91 25.83
CA PHE A 110 8.98 15.38 25.76
C PHE A 110 8.28 15.23 27.11
N ARG A 111 8.57 14.15 27.85
CA ARG A 111 7.92 13.86 29.13
C ARG A 111 8.42 14.70 30.29
N LYS A 112 9.74 14.77 30.53
CA LYS A 112 10.33 15.43 31.72
C LYS A 112 9.88 16.89 31.89
N PRO A 113 9.75 17.73 30.84
CA PRO A 113 9.27 19.10 30.99
C PRO A 113 7.87 19.22 31.58
N LEU A 114 6.99 18.25 31.29
CA LEU A 114 5.60 18.20 31.79
C LEU A 114 5.54 17.80 33.27
N LEU A 115 6.56 17.09 33.77
CA LEU A 115 6.63 16.58 35.15
C LEU A 115 7.25 17.58 36.15
N ARG A 116 7.59 18.80 35.70
CA ARG A 116 8.26 19.82 36.55
C ARG A 116 7.46 20.21 37.79
N ASN A 117 6.13 20.19 37.72
CA ASN A 117 5.24 20.60 38.82
C ASN A 117 4.72 19.42 39.66
N GLY A 118 5.26 18.21 39.45
CA GLY A 118 4.87 17.02 40.20
C GLY A 118 4.86 15.75 39.35
N PRO A 119 5.01 14.57 39.97
CA PRO A 119 5.10 13.31 39.25
C PRO A 119 3.72 12.86 38.73
N ALA A 120 3.52 12.85 37.41
CA ALA A 120 2.34 12.28 36.76
C ALA A 120 2.48 10.75 36.57
N ARG A 121 2.65 10.02 37.68
CA ARG A 121 2.85 8.56 37.68
C ARG A 121 1.71 7.83 36.96
N MET A 122 0.47 8.21 37.26
CA MET A 122 -0.72 7.61 36.66
C MET A 122 -0.81 7.86 35.14
N GLY A 123 -0.61 9.11 34.70
CA GLY A 123 -0.65 9.44 33.27
C GLY A 123 0.48 8.79 32.47
N THR A 124 1.68 8.71 33.04
CA THR A 124 2.81 8.02 32.40
C THR A 124 2.57 6.52 32.32
N GLY A 125 2.09 5.91 33.42
CA GLY A 125 1.77 4.47 33.46
C GLY A 125 0.65 4.10 32.48
N ALA A 126 -0.42 4.89 32.44
CA ALA A 126 -1.52 4.70 31.50
C ALA A 126 -1.03 4.80 30.04
N LEU A 127 -0.18 5.78 29.72
CA LEU A 127 0.39 5.93 28.39
C LEU A 127 1.27 4.73 28.01
N SER A 128 2.11 4.26 28.93
CA SER A 128 2.93 3.06 28.71
C SER A 128 2.08 1.83 28.43
N ILE A 129 1.00 1.63 29.20
CA ILE A 129 0.05 0.52 28.96
C ILE A 129 -0.62 0.65 27.60
N ALA A 130 -1.13 1.83 27.25
CA ALA A 130 -1.79 2.07 25.96
C ALA A 130 -0.85 1.83 24.78
N VAL A 131 0.41 2.26 24.87
CA VAL A 131 1.45 2.00 23.86
C VAL A 131 1.71 0.50 23.75
N VAL A 132 1.88 -0.21 24.88
CA VAL A 132 2.10 -1.67 24.87
C VAL A 132 0.92 -2.39 24.22
N LEU A 133 -0.32 -2.03 24.56
CA LEU A 133 -1.51 -2.66 23.98
C LEU A 133 -1.59 -2.44 22.46
N ALA A 134 -1.38 -1.21 21.99
CA ALA A 134 -1.34 -0.92 20.56
C ALA A 134 -0.20 -1.68 19.84
N GLY A 135 0.96 -1.81 20.48
CA GLY A 135 2.10 -2.59 19.97
C GLY A 135 1.80 -4.09 19.91
N LEU A 136 1.13 -4.65 20.93
CA LEU A 136 0.69 -6.04 20.95
C LEU A 136 -0.37 -6.30 19.87
N THR A 137 -1.30 -5.37 19.64
CA THR A 137 -2.24 -5.44 18.52
C THR A 137 -1.53 -5.50 17.18
N ALA A 138 -0.55 -4.62 16.94
CA ALA A 138 0.25 -4.60 15.72
C ALA A 138 1.06 -5.88 15.51
N LEU A 139 1.58 -6.48 16.59
CA LEU A 139 2.28 -7.75 16.56
C LEU A 139 1.32 -8.92 16.27
N ALA A 140 0.18 -8.98 16.96
CA ALA A 140 -0.83 -10.02 16.78
C ALA A 140 -1.36 -10.06 15.33
N SER A 141 -1.56 -8.90 14.70
CA SER A 141 -2.01 -8.82 13.30
C SER A 141 -1.02 -9.41 12.29
N GLN A 142 0.28 -9.54 12.62
CA GLN A 142 1.25 -10.20 11.73
C GLN A 142 0.99 -11.70 11.58
N PHE A 143 0.25 -12.31 12.52
CA PHE A 143 -0.02 -13.73 12.55
C PHE A 143 -1.42 -14.10 12.03
N THR A 144 -2.16 -13.12 11.50
CA THR A 144 -3.53 -13.32 11.00
C THR A 144 -3.64 -12.83 9.56
N ASN A 145 -4.44 -13.54 8.75
CA ASN A 145 -4.75 -13.12 7.38
C ASN A 145 -6.27 -13.10 7.16
N PRO A 146 -6.98 -12.07 7.65
CA PRO A 146 -8.45 -12.03 7.59
C PRO A 146 -9.00 -12.06 6.16
N GLY A 147 -8.26 -11.49 5.20
CA GLY A 147 -8.61 -11.50 3.78
C GLY A 147 -8.19 -12.76 3.01
N ARG A 148 -7.63 -13.79 3.69
CA ARG A 148 -7.28 -15.04 3.02
C ARG A 148 -8.56 -15.80 2.66
N ILE A 149 -8.95 -15.68 1.40
CA ILE A 149 -9.94 -16.56 0.80
C ILE A 149 -9.18 -17.80 0.34
N GLU A 150 -9.35 -18.93 1.03
CA GLU A 150 -8.88 -20.20 0.51
C GLU A 150 -9.77 -20.59 -0.67
N GLY A 151 -9.22 -20.46 -1.88
CA GLY A 151 -9.92 -20.87 -3.09
C GLY A 151 -10.15 -22.37 -3.05
N GLN A 152 -11.40 -22.78 -2.85
CA GLN A 152 -11.82 -24.16 -3.09
C GLN A 152 -12.33 -24.24 -4.52
N LEU A 153 -11.67 -25.03 -5.35
CA LEU A 153 -12.17 -25.38 -6.68
C LEU A 153 -13.26 -26.44 -6.50
N ASP A 154 -14.42 -26.05 -5.99
CA ASP A 154 -15.60 -26.92 -5.85
C ASP A 154 -16.31 -27.20 -7.19
N ARG A 155 -15.67 -26.85 -8.31
CA ARG A 155 -16.16 -27.24 -9.62
C ARG A 155 -15.85 -28.72 -9.84
N GLU A 156 -16.85 -29.56 -9.61
CA GLU A 156 -17.05 -30.64 -10.57
C GLU A 156 -17.15 -29.97 -11.95
N THR A 157 -16.24 -30.33 -12.85
CA THR A 157 -16.12 -29.83 -14.22
C THR A 157 -17.31 -30.30 -15.07
N ALA A 158 -18.54 -30.01 -14.67
CA ALA A 158 -19.76 -30.42 -15.33
C ALA A 158 -20.73 -29.24 -15.39
N GLY A 159 -20.71 -28.48 -16.49
CA GLY A 159 -21.90 -27.73 -16.91
C GLY A 159 -21.71 -26.31 -17.42
N THR A 160 -20.55 -25.66 -17.27
CA THR A 160 -20.29 -24.43 -18.00
C THR A 160 -19.88 -24.76 -19.44
N THR A 161 -20.86 -24.93 -20.33
CA THR A 161 -20.60 -24.86 -21.78
C THR A 161 -20.07 -23.47 -22.10
N ASN A 162 -18.78 -23.40 -22.40
CA ASN A 162 -18.16 -22.19 -22.90
C ASN A 162 -18.86 -21.78 -24.20
N THR A 163 -19.56 -20.64 -24.18
CA THR A 163 -20.20 -20.05 -25.36
C THR A 163 -19.23 -19.24 -26.21
N ALA A 164 -18.00 -19.00 -25.72
CA ALA A 164 -16.95 -18.47 -26.55
C ALA A 164 -16.59 -19.51 -27.63
N PRO A 165 -16.23 -19.08 -28.85
CA PRO A 165 -15.73 -19.96 -29.89
C PRO A 165 -14.64 -20.88 -29.33
N ALA A 166 -14.69 -22.16 -29.71
CA ALA A 166 -13.65 -23.11 -29.33
C ALA A 166 -12.29 -22.59 -29.82
N MET A 167 -11.42 -22.25 -28.87
CA MET A 167 -10.05 -21.85 -29.16
C MET A 167 -9.21 -23.11 -29.37
N PRO A 168 -8.35 -23.17 -30.41
CA PRO A 168 -7.41 -24.27 -30.57
C PRO A 168 -6.56 -24.47 -29.31
N ASP A 169 -6.31 -25.72 -28.93
CA ASP A 169 -5.59 -26.05 -27.70
C ASP A 169 -4.24 -25.36 -27.59
N GLY A 170 -3.51 -25.30 -28.71
CA GLY A 170 -2.20 -24.68 -28.82
C GLY A 170 -2.21 -23.17 -29.08
N ASP A 171 -3.36 -22.50 -29.02
CA ASP A 171 -3.46 -21.04 -29.08
C ASP A 171 -3.56 -20.41 -27.68
N TRP A 172 -3.13 -19.14 -27.61
CA TRP A 172 -3.22 -18.26 -26.46
C TRP A 172 -3.74 -16.90 -26.95
N GLN A 173 -5.07 -16.76 -27.02
CA GLN A 173 -5.73 -15.64 -27.69
C GLN A 173 -6.07 -14.46 -26.76
N SER A 174 -5.89 -14.61 -25.44
CA SER A 174 -6.19 -13.58 -24.44
C SER A 174 -5.11 -13.54 -23.38
N TYR A 175 -5.02 -12.44 -22.62
CA TYR A 175 -4.01 -12.28 -21.56
C TYR A 175 -3.93 -13.49 -20.60
N GLY A 176 -5.06 -14.06 -20.21
CA GLY A 176 -5.12 -15.28 -19.40
C GLY A 176 -5.44 -16.56 -20.18
N ARG A 177 -5.03 -16.63 -21.45
CA ARG A 177 -5.36 -17.64 -22.47
C ARG A 177 -6.82 -17.64 -22.92
N THR A 178 -7.74 -17.84 -21.98
CA THR A 178 -9.19 -17.91 -22.21
C THR A 178 -9.89 -16.70 -21.59
N ALA A 179 -11.18 -16.54 -21.89
CA ALA A 179 -12.02 -15.53 -21.23
C ALA A 179 -12.16 -15.73 -19.70
N PHE A 180 -11.88 -16.94 -19.19
CA PHE A 180 -11.88 -17.21 -17.74
C PHE A 180 -10.63 -16.70 -17.04
N GLY A 181 -9.55 -16.41 -17.78
CA GLY A 181 -8.32 -15.88 -17.21
C GLY A 181 -7.54 -16.86 -16.33
N ASP A 182 -7.82 -18.16 -16.44
CA ASP A 182 -7.25 -19.23 -15.62
C ASP A 182 -5.79 -19.56 -15.92
N ARG A 183 -5.25 -19.08 -17.06
CA ARG A 183 -3.88 -19.33 -17.51
C ARG A 183 -3.53 -20.82 -17.63
N TYR A 184 -4.54 -21.66 -17.91
CA TYR A 184 -4.37 -23.11 -18.02
C TYR A 184 -4.21 -23.56 -19.49
N SER A 185 -3.13 -24.28 -19.80
CA SER A 185 -2.92 -24.90 -21.12
C SER A 185 -3.26 -26.40 -21.08
N PRO A 186 -4.06 -26.92 -22.04
CA PRO A 186 -4.35 -28.35 -22.16
C PRO A 186 -3.24 -29.14 -22.87
N LEU A 187 -2.20 -28.46 -23.40
CA LEU A 187 -1.06 -29.14 -24.03
C LEU A 187 -0.29 -29.97 -23.01
N ALA A 188 -0.01 -31.23 -23.36
CA ALA A 188 0.63 -32.19 -22.46
C ALA A 188 1.93 -32.80 -23.03
N GLN A 189 2.54 -32.18 -24.04
CA GLN A 189 3.82 -32.67 -24.59
C GLN A 189 4.97 -32.53 -23.57
N ILE A 190 4.97 -31.44 -22.80
CA ILE A 190 5.92 -31.18 -21.71
C ILE A 190 5.23 -31.55 -20.40
N THR A 191 5.86 -32.42 -19.62
CA THR A 191 5.33 -32.98 -18.38
C THR A 191 6.38 -32.91 -17.27
N PRO A 192 6.02 -33.10 -15.98
CA PRO A 192 6.98 -33.15 -14.89
C PRO A 192 8.12 -34.17 -15.10
N GLU A 193 7.87 -35.24 -15.84
CA GLU A 193 8.82 -36.32 -16.11
C GLU A 193 9.86 -35.96 -17.20
N ASN A 194 9.58 -34.98 -18.06
CA ASN A 194 10.44 -34.63 -19.19
C ASN A 194 10.88 -33.16 -19.26
N VAL A 195 10.35 -32.29 -18.40
CA VAL A 195 10.68 -30.84 -18.36
C VAL A 195 12.17 -30.58 -18.18
N ASN A 196 12.88 -31.52 -17.54
CA ASN A 196 14.33 -31.48 -17.34
C ASN A 196 15.14 -31.59 -18.65
N LYS A 197 14.51 -31.88 -19.78
CA LYS A 197 15.14 -31.99 -21.10
C LYS A 197 14.99 -30.73 -21.96
N LEU A 198 14.30 -29.70 -21.47
CA LEU A 198 14.09 -28.48 -22.23
C LEU A 198 15.39 -27.72 -22.47
N GLU A 199 15.54 -27.22 -23.68
CA GLU A 199 16.61 -26.30 -24.07
C GLU A 199 16.02 -25.05 -24.74
N PRO A 200 16.70 -23.90 -24.70
CA PRO A 200 16.26 -22.71 -25.43
C PRO A 200 16.19 -22.99 -26.94
N ALA A 201 14.99 -22.97 -27.51
CA ALA A 201 14.79 -23.19 -28.95
C ALA A 201 15.28 -22.00 -29.79
N TRP A 202 14.99 -20.77 -29.33
CA TRP A 202 15.46 -19.53 -29.95
C TRP A 202 15.38 -18.38 -28.94
N THR A 203 15.99 -17.24 -29.29
CA THR A 203 15.89 -15.99 -28.53
C THR A 203 15.68 -14.82 -29.47
N TYR A 204 14.78 -13.92 -29.10
CA TYR A 204 14.50 -12.70 -29.86
C TYR A 204 14.86 -11.47 -29.02
N ARG A 205 15.55 -10.50 -29.64
CA ARG A 205 15.85 -9.20 -29.02
C ARG A 205 14.98 -8.16 -29.70
N THR A 206 14.07 -7.55 -28.94
CA THR A 206 13.12 -6.54 -29.45
C THR A 206 13.79 -5.31 -30.05
N GLY A 207 15.03 -5.04 -29.61
CA GLY A 207 15.78 -3.82 -29.94
C GLY A 207 15.30 -2.60 -29.17
N ASP A 208 14.25 -2.75 -28.35
CA ASP A 208 13.70 -1.66 -27.56
C ASP A 208 14.54 -1.42 -26.31
N ILE A 209 15.21 -0.27 -26.28
CA ILE A 209 16.13 0.13 -25.22
C ILE A 209 15.73 1.51 -24.69
N PRO A 210 15.89 1.78 -23.38
CA PRO A 210 15.57 3.08 -22.82
C PRO A 210 16.32 4.22 -23.50
N GLY A 211 15.58 5.21 -23.97
CA GLY A 211 16.07 6.44 -24.56
C GLY A 211 16.39 7.52 -23.52
N PRO A 212 17.08 8.61 -23.92
CA PRO A 212 17.46 9.70 -23.02
C PRO A 212 16.26 10.49 -22.47
N ASN A 213 15.07 10.32 -23.06
CA ASN A 213 13.85 11.03 -22.73
C ASN A 213 12.84 10.18 -21.95
N ASP A 214 13.19 8.93 -21.65
CA ASP A 214 12.33 7.95 -20.99
C ASP A 214 12.28 8.16 -19.48
N PRO A 215 11.28 7.61 -18.76
CA PRO A 215 11.31 7.54 -17.32
C PRO A 215 12.51 6.72 -16.83
N GLY A 216 12.86 6.88 -15.56
CA GLY A 216 13.95 6.13 -14.94
C GLY A 216 13.72 4.60 -14.93
N GLU A 217 12.49 4.16 -15.18
CA GLU A 217 12.11 2.75 -15.23
C GLU A 217 11.23 2.44 -16.44
N THR A 218 11.70 1.48 -17.26
CA THR A 218 10.93 0.83 -18.32
C THR A 218 10.81 -0.65 -18.00
N THR A 219 9.62 -1.24 -18.11
CA THR A 219 9.40 -2.64 -17.75
C THR A 219 8.82 -3.47 -18.89
N ALA A 220 9.36 -4.67 -19.07
CA ALA A 220 8.85 -5.68 -20.00
C ALA A 220 8.11 -6.76 -19.18
N GLU A 221 6.79 -6.67 -19.14
CA GLU A 221 5.90 -7.56 -18.37
C GLU A 221 5.00 -8.39 -19.31
N ASN A 222 5.56 -8.74 -20.46
CA ASN A 222 4.84 -9.28 -21.60
C ASN A 222 4.17 -10.62 -21.27
N THR A 223 2.88 -10.74 -21.60
CA THR A 223 2.23 -12.04 -21.81
C THR A 223 1.96 -12.18 -23.31
N PRO A 224 2.81 -12.91 -24.06
CA PRO A 224 2.66 -13.03 -25.50
C PRO A 224 1.32 -13.66 -25.89
N LEU A 225 0.75 -13.23 -27.01
CA LEU A 225 -0.38 -13.92 -27.63
C LEU A 225 0.13 -14.84 -28.73
N LYS A 226 -0.35 -16.09 -28.77
CA LYS A 226 -0.09 -17.00 -29.89
C LYS A 226 -1.43 -17.31 -30.56
N VAL A 227 -1.64 -16.77 -31.74
CA VAL A 227 -2.89 -16.92 -32.49
C VAL A 227 -2.64 -16.78 -33.97
N ASN A 228 -3.46 -17.44 -34.80
CA ASN A 228 -3.37 -17.35 -36.26
C ASN A 228 -1.96 -17.68 -36.80
N GLY A 229 -1.26 -18.62 -36.15
CA GLY A 229 0.08 -19.07 -36.55
C GLY A 229 1.22 -18.10 -36.21
N MET A 230 0.96 -17.02 -35.47
CA MET A 230 1.98 -16.03 -35.09
C MET A 230 2.07 -15.88 -33.58
N LEU A 231 3.24 -15.44 -33.11
CA LEU A 231 3.48 -15.02 -31.73
C LEU A 231 3.60 -13.49 -31.68
N TYR A 232 2.77 -12.83 -30.90
CA TYR A 232 2.74 -11.39 -30.75
C TYR A 232 3.32 -10.96 -29.41
N VAL A 233 4.23 -9.99 -29.45
CA VAL A 233 4.85 -9.39 -28.28
C VAL A 233 4.80 -7.87 -28.40
N CYS A 234 4.65 -7.16 -27.27
CA CYS A 234 4.86 -5.72 -27.21
C CYS A 234 6.21 -5.31 -26.62
N THR A 235 6.49 -4.01 -26.63
CA THR A 235 7.66 -3.40 -25.99
C THR A 235 7.27 -2.20 -25.11
N PRO A 236 8.12 -1.73 -24.18
CA PRO A 236 7.85 -0.53 -23.37
C PRO A 236 7.40 0.71 -24.19
N HIS A 237 7.94 0.90 -25.40
CA HIS A 237 7.51 1.97 -26.32
C HIS A 237 6.21 1.66 -27.10
N SER A 238 5.41 0.71 -26.63
CA SER A 238 4.15 0.27 -27.26
C SER A 238 4.30 -0.21 -28.70
N GLN A 239 5.49 -0.64 -29.11
CA GLN A 239 5.65 -1.33 -30.38
C GLN A 239 5.00 -2.72 -30.27
N VAL A 240 4.40 -3.17 -31.36
CA VAL A 240 3.86 -4.53 -31.50
C VAL A 240 4.68 -5.27 -32.53
N ILE A 241 5.15 -6.46 -32.19
CA ILE A 241 6.02 -7.28 -33.03
C ILE A 241 5.36 -8.64 -33.18
N ALA A 242 5.18 -9.08 -34.43
CA ALA A 242 4.77 -10.43 -34.74
C ALA A 242 5.98 -11.26 -35.13
N LEU A 243 6.10 -12.43 -34.51
CA LEU A 243 7.16 -13.39 -34.70
C LEU A 243 6.60 -14.71 -35.24
N ASP A 244 7.41 -15.38 -36.05
CA ASP A 244 7.25 -16.79 -36.37
C ASP A 244 7.53 -17.61 -35.09
N PRO A 245 6.57 -18.40 -34.58
CA PRO A 245 6.72 -19.07 -33.28
C PRO A 245 7.78 -20.19 -33.29
N ASP A 246 8.07 -20.78 -34.45
CA ASP A 246 8.98 -21.91 -34.57
C ASP A 246 10.44 -21.47 -34.64
N SER A 247 10.70 -20.32 -35.30
CA SER A 247 12.05 -19.82 -35.56
C SER A 247 12.41 -18.55 -34.78
N GLY A 248 11.43 -17.84 -34.22
CA GLY A 248 11.61 -16.54 -33.57
C GLY A 248 11.89 -15.38 -34.53
N LYS A 249 11.77 -15.60 -35.85
CA LYS A 249 11.99 -14.55 -36.86
C LYS A 249 10.87 -13.53 -36.83
N GLU A 250 11.23 -12.26 -36.91
CA GLU A 250 10.28 -11.16 -37.05
C GLU A 250 9.57 -11.23 -38.41
N ILE A 251 8.24 -11.26 -38.38
CA ILE A 251 7.37 -11.23 -39.55
C ILE A 251 7.06 -9.78 -39.89
N TRP A 252 6.60 -9.02 -38.89
CA TRP A 252 6.33 -7.60 -39.02
C TRP A 252 6.42 -6.89 -37.68
N ARG A 253 6.54 -5.56 -37.74
CA ARG A 253 6.51 -4.66 -36.60
C ARG A 253 5.61 -3.47 -36.87
N PHE A 254 4.83 -3.12 -35.87
CA PHE A 254 4.08 -1.87 -35.80
C PHE A 254 4.71 -0.98 -34.72
N ASP A 255 5.07 0.23 -35.12
CA ASP A 255 5.53 1.28 -34.22
C ASP A 255 4.50 2.42 -34.22
N PRO A 256 3.79 2.67 -33.10
CA PRO A 256 2.80 3.74 -33.02
C PRO A 256 3.42 5.13 -33.05
N LYS A 257 4.75 5.26 -32.97
CA LYS A 257 5.49 6.53 -32.90
C LYS A 257 4.93 7.43 -31.81
N LEU A 258 4.93 6.91 -30.57
CA LEU A 258 4.30 7.57 -29.42
C LEU A 258 4.68 9.05 -29.35
N SER A 259 3.67 9.91 -29.50
CA SER A 259 3.79 11.32 -29.19
C SER A 259 3.73 11.48 -27.67
N THR A 260 4.50 12.42 -27.13
CA THR A 260 4.54 12.75 -25.70
C THR A 260 3.23 13.36 -25.17
N GLN A 261 2.14 13.38 -25.95
CA GLN A 261 0.83 13.95 -25.59
C GLN A 261 0.95 15.34 -24.92
N ASN A 262 1.62 16.28 -25.59
CA ASN A 262 1.94 17.63 -25.11
C ASN A 262 2.94 17.72 -23.93
N ALA A 263 3.52 16.61 -23.46
CA ALA A 263 4.67 16.66 -22.56
C ALA A 263 5.94 17.00 -23.35
N ALA A 264 6.87 17.74 -22.75
CA ALA A 264 8.15 18.06 -23.40
C ALA A 264 9.04 16.81 -23.60
N ASN A 265 8.85 15.75 -22.79
CA ASN A 265 9.50 14.44 -22.87
C ASN A 265 8.75 13.42 -21.98
N PHE A 266 9.14 12.14 -22.01
CA PHE A 266 8.55 11.07 -21.20
C PHE A 266 9.07 11.03 -19.75
N LYS A 267 10.01 11.90 -19.34
CA LYS A 267 10.59 11.89 -17.98
C LYS A 267 9.58 12.18 -16.87
N GLY A 268 8.46 12.81 -17.20
CA GLY A 268 7.35 13.05 -16.26
C GLY A 268 6.44 11.84 -16.05
N TRP A 269 6.62 10.76 -16.81
CA TRP A 269 5.83 9.53 -16.67
C TRP A 269 6.45 8.65 -15.58
N ALA A 270 5.62 7.96 -14.81
CA ALA A 270 6.14 7.10 -13.74
C ALA A 270 6.77 5.81 -14.30
N HIS A 271 6.13 5.19 -15.29
CA HIS A 271 6.57 3.93 -15.90
C HIS A 271 6.21 3.88 -17.39
N MET A 272 7.06 3.23 -18.19
CA MET A 272 6.69 2.73 -19.51
C MET A 272 6.71 1.20 -19.47
N THR A 273 5.54 0.59 -19.63
CA THR A 273 5.33 -0.84 -19.37
C THR A 273 4.52 -1.48 -20.48
N CYS A 274 5.00 -2.62 -20.99
CA CYS A 274 4.23 -3.50 -21.87
C CYS A 274 3.81 -4.77 -21.12
N ARG A 275 2.52 -5.11 -21.12
CA ARG A 275 1.95 -6.30 -20.45
C ARG A 275 1.40 -7.37 -21.41
N GLY A 276 1.29 -7.05 -22.68
CA GLY A 276 0.64 -7.88 -23.70
C GLY A 276 0.04 -6.99 -24.78
N VAL A 277 -0.40 -7.61 -25.86
CA VAL A 277 -1.10 -6.97 -26.98
C VAL A 277 -2.61 -7.16 -26.87
#